data_AF-A0A8J3SNN0-F1
#
_entry.id   AF-A0A8J3SNN0-F1
#
_cell.length_a   1.000
_cell.length_b   1.000
_cell.length_c   1.000
_cell.angle_alpha   90.00
_cell.angle_beta   90.00
_cell.angle_gamma   90.00
#
_symmetry.space_group_name_H-M   'P 1'
#
loop_
_entity.id
_entity.type
_entity.pdbx_description
1 polymer ?
#
loop_
_entity_poly.entity_id
_entity_poly.type
_entity_poly.pdbx_seq_one_letter_code
_entity_poly.pdbx_strand_id
1 'polypeptide(L)'
;MLDEQEAQAVARLLEAMAGLLENDPLADEARRMAAVMRGRLDPARHGDRPVPPREGTHAHPEAAFARDEAAAQRDLAAHRRDDAASRRDEAAVTRHQEQQRAQDAAAAADRAFHDVLWAAEQRDRAAEQAGFSDDADPQRQAVDREHNQWDRAALRNAWTQVRKDQTAAQTDAAAAQQDRLQAQRDRQASAYDRTAAQTDRQAAQADREQAIVESQQRWPPWHDETPQDDLTIGDRTGRLTEAVSDMRRQARDAVRGAERAHHDAVAAHRRAEQISRRLSELQARRESTAGGDEQATS
;
A
#
# COMPACT_ATOMS: atom_id res chain seq x y z
N MET A 1 12.81 -35.45 -31.05
CA MET A 1 13.41 -36.28 -29.97
C MET A 1 14.86 -36.45 -30.33
N LEU A 2 15.77 -36.25 -29.37
CA LEU A 2 17.19 -36.53 -29.59
C LEU A 2 17.39 -38.04 -29.67
N ASP A 3 18.21 -38.51 -30.59
CA ASP A 3 18.64 -39.91 -30.59
C ASP A 3 19.64 -40.18 -29.45
N GLU A 4 19.98 -41.45 -29.23
CA GLU A 4 20.88 -41.86 -28.15
C GLU A 4 22.27 -41.22 -28.28
N GLN A 5 22.76 -41.06 -29.52
CA GLN A 5 24.07 -40.47 -29.80
C GLN A 5 24.06 -38.96 -29.56
N GLU A 6 23.02 -38.28 -30.00
CA GLU A 6 22.80 -36.85 -29.77
C GLU A 6 22.67 -36.56 -28.27
N ALA A 7 21.90 -37.36 -27.53
CA ALA A 7 21.75 -37.20 -26.09
C ALA A 7 23.07 -37.43 -25.33
N GLN A 8 23.88 -38.41 -25.75
CA GLN A 8 25.23 -38.61 -25.21
C GLN A 8 26.16 -37.43 -25.53
N ALA A 9 26.09 -36.89 -26.75
CA ALA A 9 26.89 -35.74 -27.16
C ALA A 9 26.56 -34.49 -26.32
N VAL A 10 25.27 -34.23 -26.09
CA VAL A 10 24.81 -33.12 -25.26
C VAL A 10 25.23 -33.30 -23.80
N ALA A 11 25.14 -34.51 -23.24
CA ALA A 11 25.59 -34.76 -21.87
C ALA A 11 27.09 -34.47 -21.68
N ARG A 12 27.93 -34.90 -22.64
CA ARG A 12 29.39 -34.61 -22.61
C ARG A 12 29.68 -33.12 -22.75
N LEU A 13 28.93 -32.41 -23.59
CA LEU A 13 29.06 -30.96 -23.74
C LEU A 13 28.76 -30.24 -22.42
N LEU A 14 27.68 -30.63 -21.74
CA LEU A 14 27.28 -30.06 -20.44
C LEU A 14 28.33 -30.33 -19.35
N GLU A 15 28.97 -31.51 -19.33
CA GLU A 15 30.08 -31.81 -18.42
C GLU A 15 31.33 -30.96 -18.72
N ALA A 16 31.67 -30.79 -20.00
CA ALA A 16 32.78 -29.93 -20.39
C ALA A 16 32.53 -28.47 -20.00
N MET A 17 31.30 -27.98 -20.19
CA MET A 17 30.90 -26.65 -19.72
C MET A 17 30.96 -26.52 -18.20
N ALA A 18 30.52 -27.53 -17.45
CA ALA A 18 30.60 -27.52 -16.00
C ALA A 18 32.04 -27.51 -15.48
N GLY A 19 32.98 -28.13 -16.19
CA GLY A 19 34.41 -28.09 -15.88
C GLY A 19 35.04 -26.72 -16.16
N LEU A 20 34.58 -26.02 -17.21
CA LEU A 20 35.03 -24.65 -17.51
C LEU A 20 34.51 -23.62 -16.51
N LEU A 21 33.39 -23.91 -15.85
CA LEU A 21 32.65 -23.01 -14.96
C LEU A 21 32.86 -23.31 -13.47
N GLU A 22 33.99 -23.92 -13.06
CA GLU A 22 34.23 -24.56 -11.75
C GLU A 22 33.66 -23.91 -10.47
N ASN A 23 33.38 -22.60 -10.45
CA ASN A 23 32.79 -21.87 -9.30
C ASN A 23 31.49 -21.10 -9.60
N ASP A 24 30.85 -21.32 -10.75
CA ASP A 24 29.60 -20.68 -11.14
C ASP A 24 28.39 -21.56 -10.74
N PRO A 25 27.30 -21.01 -10.18
CA PRO A 25 26.06 -21.76 -9.94
C PRO A 25 25.50 -22.48 -11.20
N LEU A 26 25.84 -22.01 -12.40
CA LEU A 26 25.50 -22.67 -13.66
C LEU A 26 26.25 -24.00 -13.86
N ALA A 27 27.42 -24.19 -13.24
CA ALA A 27 28.16 -25.44 -13.33
C ALA A 27 27.41 -26.59 -12.65
N ASP A 28 26.80 -26.34 -11.49
CA ASP A 28 26.00 -27.35 -10.78
C ASP A 28 24.74 -27.73 -11.56
N GLU A 29 24.13 -26.77 -12.25
CA GLU A 29 22.98 -27.03 -13.10
C GLU A 29 23.37 -27.83 -14.35
N ALA A 30 24.50 -27.51 -14.99
CA ALA A 30 25.03 -28.27 -16.10
C ALA A 30 25.37 -29.73 -15.69
N ARG A 31 25.95 -29.95 -14.50
CA ARG A 31 26.18 -31.30 -13.95
C ARG A 31 24.88 -32.04 -13.69
N ARG A 32 23.86 -31.37 -13.13
CA ARG A 32 22.53 -31.97 -12.92
C ARG A 32 21.89 -32.39 -14.23
N MET A 33 21.90 -31.53 -15.25
CA MET A 33 21.33 -31.85 -16.57
C MET A 33 22.08 -33.01 -17.24
N ALA A 34 23.41 -33.05 -17.16
CA ALA A 34 24.20 -34.16 -17.68
C ALA A 34 23.92 -35.49 -16.96
N ALA A 35 23.71 -35.45 -15.64
CA ALA A 35 23.34 -36.63 -14.86
C ALA A 35 21.94 -37.15 -15.23
N VAL A 36 20.96 -36.27 -15.44
CA VAL A 36 19.61 -36.65 -15.90
C VAL A 36 19.66 -37.27 -17.29
N MET A 37 20.43 -36.70 -18.21
CA MET A 37 20.62 -37.25 -19.56
C MET A 37 21.25 -38.66 -19.50
N ARG A 38 22.32 -38.85 -18.72
CA ARG A 38 22.94 -40.18 -18.55
C ARG A 38 22.01 -41.19 -17.88
N GLY A 39 21.24 -40.78 -16.88
CA GLY A 39 20.27 -41.66 -16.22
C GLY A 39 19.17 -42.16 -17.15
N ARG A 40 18.82 -41.40 -18.21
CA ARG A 40 17.88 -41.82 -19.25
C ARG A 40 18.51 -42.74 -20.31
N LEU A 41 19.83 -42.66 -20.47
CA LEU A 41 20.58 -43.40 -21.48
C LEU A 41 21.17 -44.71 -20.93
N ASP A 42 20.98 -45.03 -19.65
CA ASP A 42 21.44 -46.28 -19.05
C ASP A 42 20.34 -47.35 -19.17
N PRO A 43 20.39 -48.22 -20.21
CA PRO A 43 19.34 -49.19 -20.46
C PRO A 43 19.39 -50.35 -19.46
N ALA A 44 20.50 -50.51 -18.73
CA ALA A 44 20.71 -51.60 -17.77
C ALA A 44 19.95 -51.39 -16.45
N ARG A 45 19.47 -50.16 -16.17
CA ARG A 45 18.62 -49.85 -15.00
C ARG A 45 17.12 -49.95 -15.27
N HIS A 46 16.71 -50.25 -16.50
CA HIS A 46 15.30 -50.45 -16.89
C HIS A 46 14.95 -51.93 -17.07
N GLY A 47 15.51 -52.80 -16.23
CA GLY A 47 14.97 -54.14 -16.04
C GLY A 47 13.61 -54.04 -15.32
N ASP A 48 12.52 -54.15 -16.08
CA ASP A 48 11.21 -54.73 -15.72
C ASP A 48 10.59 -54.40 -14.35
N ARG A 49 11.00 -53.32 -13.70
CA ARG A 49 10.24 -52.80 -12.57
C ARG A 49 9.03 -52.07 -13.15
N PRO A 50 7.80 -52.57 -12.92
CA PRO A 50 6.61 -51.84 -13.30
C PRO A 50 6.72 -50.47 -12.65
N VAL A 51 6.82 -49.42 -13.48
CA VAL A 51 6.76 -48.04 -13.00
C VAL A 51 5.44 -47.96 -12.26
N PRO A 52 5.43 -47.82 -10.92
CA PRO A 52 4.16 -47.73 -10.21
C PRO A 52 3.38 -46.59 -10.86
N PRO A 53 2.08 -46.80 -11.17
CA PRO A 53 1.26 -45.77 -11.80
C PRO A 53 1.47 -44.50 -10.98
N ARG A 54 2.04 -43.50 -11.63
CA ARG A 54 2.45 -42.25 -10.99
C ARG A 54 1.21 -41.70 -10.28
N GLU A 55 1.19 -41.75 -8.95
CA GLU A 55 0.13 -41.22 -8.06
C GLU A 55 -0.02 -39.68 -8.16
N GLY A 56 0.50 -39.07 -9.23
CA GLY A 56 0.59 -37.62 -9.42
C GLY A 56 -0.63 -36.97 -10.08
N THR A 57 -1.62 -37.72 -10.58
CA THR A 57 -2.73 -37.10 -11.33
C THR A 57 -3.68 -36.27 -10.48
N HIS A 58 -3.68 -36.45 -9.16
CA HIS A 58 -4.43 -35.59 -8.22
C HIS A 58 -3.59 -34.43 -7.66
N ALA A 59 -2.28 -34.44 -7.84
CA ALA A 59 -1.40 -33.41 -7.28
C ALA A 59 -1.52 -32.07 -8.03
N HIS A 60 -1.83 -32.08 -9.33
CA HIS A 60 -1.89 -30.86 -10.14
C HIS A 60 -3.11 -29.95 -9.85
N PRO A 61 -4.35 -30.48 -9.72
CA PRO A 61 -5.50 -29.67 -9.33
C PRO A 61 -5.37 -29.08 -7.92
N GLU A 62 -4.85 -29.87 -6.98
CA GLU A 62 -4.61 -29.41 -5.60
C GLU A 62 -3.54 -28.32 -5.55
N ALA A 63 -2.44 -28.47 -6.32
CA ALA A 63 -1.42 -27.44 -6.45
C ALA A 63 -1.97 -26.14 -7.05
N ALA A 64 -2.79 -26.22 -8.10
CA ALA A 64 -3.43 -25.05 -8.70
C ALA A 64 -4.35 -24.32 -7.69
N PHE A 65 -5.16 -25.07 -6.95
CA PHE A 65 -6.02 -24.51 -5.91
C PHE A 65 -5.21 -23.84 -4.80
N ALA A 66 -4.16 -24.50 -4.30
CA ALA A 66 -3.29 -23.94 -3.27
C ALA A 66 -2.59 -22.64 -3.72
N ARG A 67 -2.21 -22.54 -5.01
CA ARG A 67 -1.65 -21.32 -5.58
C ARG A 67 -2.68 -20.20 -5.72
N ASP A 68 -3.90 -20.50 -6.14
CA ASP A 68 -4.97 -19.50 -6.19
C ASP A 68 -5.32 -18.98 -4.78
N GLU A 69 -5.33 -19.86 -3.79
CA GLU A 69 -5.50 -19.47 -2.38
C GLU A 69 -4.35 -18.58 -1.90
N ALA A 70 -3.10 -18.95 -2.21
CA ALA A 70 -1.93 -18.13 -1.89
C ALA A 70 -1.99 -16.75 -2.56
N ALA A 71 -2.44 -16.68 -3.82
CA ALA A 71 -2.66 -15.43 -4.53
C ALA A 71 -3.71 -14.55 -3.82
N ALA A 72 -4.84 -15.14 -3.43
CA ALA A 72 -5.90 -14.43 -2.72
C ALA A 72 -5.44 -13.92 -1.33
N GLN A 73 -4.65 -14.71 -0.61
CA GLN A 73 -4.05 -14.29 0.66
C GLN A 73 -3.08 -13.10 0.48
N ARG A 74 -2.28 -13.09 -0.60
CA ARG A 74 -1.39 -11.98 -0.94
C ARG A 74 -2.16 -10.72 -1.34
N ASP A 75 -3.22 -10.84 -2.13
CA ASP A 75 -4.09 -9.70 -2.46
C ASP A 75 -4.71 -9.09 -1.20
N LEU A 76 -5.19 -9.93 -0.28
CA LEU A 76 -5.74 -9.47 1.00
C LEU A 76 -4.68 -8.77 1.85
N ALA A 77 -3.45 -9.28 1.88
CA ALA A 77 -2.33 -8.63 2.57
C ALA A 77 -1.98 -7.27 1.94
N ALA A 78 -1.96 -7.21 0.60
CA ALA A 78 -1.73 -5.98 -0.16
C ALA A 78 -2.77 -4.92 0.18
N HIS A 79 -4.06 -5.28 0.16
CA HIS A 79 -5.16 -4.39 0.54
C HIS A 79 -5.02 -3.86 1.97
N ARG A 80 -4.69 -4.73 2.94
CA ARG A 80 -4.48 -4.30 4.34
C ARG A 80 -3.33 -3.30 4.47
N ARG A 81 -2.27 -3.46 3.68
CA ARG A 81 -1.13 -2.53 3.63
C ARG A 81 -1.53 -1.19 3.01
N ASP A 82 -2.33 -1.19 1.94
CA ASP A 82 -2.84 0.05 1.34
C ASP A 82 -3.73 0.83 2.31
N ASP A 83 -4.60 0.14 3.05
CA ASP A 83 -5.44 0.76 4.07
C ASP A 83 -4.60 1.36 5.20
N ALA A 84 -3.55 0.65 5.64
CA ALA A 84 -2.62 1.15 6.65
C ALA A 84 -1.82 2.36 6.13
N ALA A 85 -1.38 2.34 4.88
CA ALA A 85 -0.72 3.47 4.23
C ALA A 85 -1.66 4.68 4.15
N SER A 86 -2.92 4.49 3.75
CA SER A 86 -3.91 5.56 3.65
C SER A 86 -4.19 6.21 5.00
N ARG A 87 -4.35 5.40 6.07
CA ARG A 87 -4.50 5.93 7.44
C ARG A 87 -3.28 6.75 7.90
N ARG A 88 -2.07 6.34 7.54
CA ARG A 88 -0.86 7.10 7.86
C ARG A 88 -0.78 8.42 7.08
N ASP A 89 -1.17 8.42 5.81
CA ASP A 89 -1.21 9.64 5.01
C ASP A 89 -2.24 10.64 5.59
N GLU A 90 -3.42 10.18 5.97
CA GLU A 90 -4.44 10.99 6.65
C GLU A 90 -3.91 11.58 7.96
N ALA A 91 -3.26 10.76 8.80
CA ALA A 91 -2.64 11.24 10.04
C ALA A 91 -1.54 12.27 9.77
N ALA A 92 -0.70 12.05 8.74
CA ALA A 92 0.36 12.97 8.37
C ALA A 92 -0.17 14.30 7.79
N VAL A 93 -1.34 14.29 7.14
CA VAL A 93 -2.02 15.53 6.71
C VAL A 93 -2.54 16.30 7.92
N THR A 94 -3.22 15.63 8.85
CA THR A 94 -3.73 16.27 10.08
C THR A 94 -2.61 16.91 10.89
N ARG A 95 -1.51 16.18 11.15
CA ARG A 95 -0.35 16.74 11.87
C ARG A 95 0.31 17.90 11.14
N HIS A 96 0.38 17.86 9.80
CA HIS A 96 0.91 18.97 9.03
C HIS A 96 0.04 20.23 9.14
N GLN A 97 -1.28 20.08 9.16
CA GLN A 97 -2.20 21.20 9.40
C GLN A 97 -2.06 21.77 10.81
N GLU A 98 -1.91 20.92 11.82
CA GLU A 98 -1.66 21.34 13.21
C GLU A 98 -0.33 22.08 13.34
N GLN A 99 0.72 21.57 12.71
CA GLN A 99 2.02 22.24 12.62
C GLN A 99 1.90 23.63 11.98
N GLN A 100 1.19 23.74 10.86
CA GLN A 100 0.99 25.03 10.19
C GLN A 100 0.27 26.02 11.11
N ARG A 101 -0.80 25.59 11.78
CA ARG A 101 -1.50 26.43 12.77
C ARG A 101 -0.60 26.87 13.92
N ALA A 102 0.24 25.97 14.43
CA ALA A 102 1.21 26.29 15.47
C ALA A 102 2.26 27.30 14.99
N GLN A 103 2.73 27.18 13.76
CA GLN A 103 3.65 28.14 13.14
C GLN A 103 3.00 29.52 12.94
N ASP A 104 1.76 29.55 12.45
CA ASP A 104 1.01 30.79 12.26
C ASP A 104 0.75 31.48 13.60
N ALA A 105 0.39 30.71 14.63
CA ALA A 105 0.22 31.21 16.00
C ALA A 105 1.53 31.74 16.59
N ALA A 106 2.64 31.03 16.39
CA ALA A 106 3.96 31.50 16.84
C ALA A 106 4.36 32.80 16.14
N ALA A 107 4.17 32.88 14.82
CA ALA A 107 4.46 34.09 14.05
C ALA A 107 3.56 35.27 14.47
N ALA A 108 2.30 35.01 14.80
CA ALA A 108 1.39 36.03 15.34
C ALA A 108 1.84 36.51 16.73
N ALA A 109 2.26 35.60 17.60
CA ALA A 109 2.79 35.94 18.92
C ALA A 109 4.10 36.74 18.84
N ASP A 110 5.00 36.39 17.91
CA ASP A 110 6.23 37.13 17.66
C ASP A 110 5.94 38.57 17.20
N ARG A 111 4.97 38.76 16.30
CA ARG A 111 4.52 40.11 15.88
C ARG A 111 3.93 40.90 17.06
N ALA A 112 3.02 40.29 17.81
CA ALA A 112 2.41 40.94 18.97
C ALA A 112 3.47 41.33 20.03
N PHE A 113 4.46 40.46 20.26
CA PHE A 113 5.57 40.76 21.15
C PHE A 113 6.41 41.94 20.65
N HIS A 114 6.72 41.97 19.36
CA HIS A 114 7.44 43.07 18.73
C HIS A 114 6.67 44.40 18.85
N ASP A 115 5.35 44.39 18.60
CA ASP A 115 4.50 45.57 18.70
C ASP A 115 4.43 46.12 20.13
N VAL A 116 4.35 45.24 21.15
CA VAL A 116 4.36 45.65 22.55
C VAL A 116 5.70 46.24 22.95
N LEU A 117 6.82 45.66 22.51
CA LEU A 117 8.15 46.22 22.76
C LEU A 117 8.31 47.59 22.09
N TRP A 118 7.87 47.72 20.83
CA TRP A 118 7.92 48.98 20.10
C TRP A 118 7.06 50.05 20.77
N ALA A 119 5.84 49.71 21.19
CA ALA A 119 4.97 50.63 21.93
C ALA A 119 5.59 51.06 23.27
N ALA A 120 6.23 50.13 23.99
CA ALA A 120 6.95 50.46 25.22
C ALA A 120 8.11 51.43 24.96
N GLU A 121 8.92 51.19 23.92
CA GLU A 121 10.02 52.08 23.53
C GLU A 121 9.51 53.48 23.13
N GLN A 122 8.40 53.57 22.40
CA GLN A 122 7.81 54.84 22.03
C GLN A 122 7.27 55.61 23.25
N ARG A 123 6.72 54.92 24.25
CA ARG A 123 6.33 55.55 25.53
C ARG A 123 7.54 56.05 26.30
N ASP A 124 8.62 55.26 26.37
CA ASP A 124 9.87 55.66 27.02
C ASP A 124 10.46 56.92 26.35
N ARG A 125 10.54 56.96 25.01
CA ARG A 125 10.97 58.15 24.26
C ARG A 125 10.07 59.36 24.47
N ALA A 126 8.75 59.17 24.50
CA ALA A 126 7.81 60.25 24.75
C ALA A 126 7.95 60.79 26.18
N ALA A 127 8.19 59.92 27.16
CA ALA A 127 8.46 60.32 28.54
C ALA A 127 9.80 61.06 28.68
N GLU A 128 10.84 60.65 27.96
CA GLU A 128 12.13 61.38 27.90
C GLU A 128 11.97 62.78 27.28
N GLN A 129 11.15 62.91 26.22
CA GLN A 129 10.85 64.20 25.61
C GLN A 129 10.01 65.11 26.52
N ALA A 130 9.07 64.54 27.29
CA ALA A 130 8.21 65.27 28.22
C ALA A 130 8.92 65.58 29.55
N GLY A 131 9.84 64.73 29.99
CA GLY A 131 10.55 64.76 31.27
C GLY A 131 11.66 65.80 31.40
N PHE A 132 11.73 66.77 30.47
CA PHE A 132 12.53 67.99 30.63
C PHE A 132 11.85 69.03 31.57
N SER A 133 10.86 68.60 32.36
CA SER A 133 10.24 69.38 33.44
C SER A 133 10.59 68.80 34.82
N ASP A 134 11.22 69.60 35.67
CA ASP A 134 11.87 69.23 36.96
C ASP A 134 10.91 68.72 38.07
N ASP A 135 9.61 68.60 37.82
CA ASP A 135 8.56 68.41 38.86
C ASP A 135 7.90 67.02 38.89
N ALA A 136 8.45 66.00 38.22
CA ALA A 136 7.81 64.68 38.17
C ALA A 136 7.87 63.93 39.52
N ASP A 137 6.71 63.50 40.04
CA ASP A 137 6.57 62.73 41.29
C ASP A 137 7.33 61.38 41.24
N PRO A 138 8.38 61.19 42.06
CA PRO A 138 9.20 59.98 42.03
C PRO A 138 8.43 58.71 42.41
N GLN A 139 7.33 58.81 43.16
CA GLN A 139 6.52 57.64 43.52
C GLN A 139 5.77 57.07 42.31
N ARG A 140 5.22 57.94 41.45
CA ARG A 140 4.56 57.51 40.21
C ARG A 140 5.55 56.82 39.27
N GLN A 141 6.76 57.37 39.14
CA GLN A 141 7.81 56.75 38.32
C GLN A 141 8.20 55.36 38.83
N ALA A 142 8.21 55.14 40.16
CA ALA A 142 8.53 53.83 40.72
C ALA A 142 7.45 52.79 40.39
N VAL A 143 6.16 53.15 40.51
CA VAL A 143 5.03 52.26 40.18
C VAL A 143 5.03 51.92 38.68
N ASP A 144 5.27 52.90 37.81
CA ASP A 144 5.34 52.67 36.36
C ASP A 144 6.49 51.73 35.98
N ARG A 145 7.66 51.88 36.62
CA ARG A 145 8.80 50.97 36.42
C ARG A 145 8.49 49.56 36.89
N GLU A 146 7.81 49.41 38.03
CA GLU A 146 7.40 48.10 38.53
C GLU A 146 6.40 47.42 37.58
N HIS A 147 5.38 48.16 37.12
CA HIS A 147 4.41 47.64 36.14
C HIS A 147 5.08 47.21 34.83
N ASN A 148 5.97 48.04 34.29
CA ASN A 148 6.76 47.71 33.10
C ASN A 148 7.66 46.46 33.30
N GLN A 149 8.18 46.23 34.51
CA GLN A 149 8.94 45.01 34.81
C GLN A 149 8.06 43.77 34.80
N TRP A 150 6.86 43.84 35.41
CA TRP A 150 5.88 42.76 35.39
C TRP A 150 5.42 42.40 33.97
N ASP A 151 5.10 43.41 33.14
CA ASP A 151 4.71 43.21 31.75
C ASP A 151 5.81 42.53 30.93
N ARG A 152 7.06 42.99 31.06
CA ARG A 152 8.22 42.38 30.40
C ARG A 152 8.43 40.93 30.86
N ALA A 153 8.22 40.64 32.14
CA ALA A 153 8.33 39.28 32.67
C ALA A 153 7.22 38.37 32.12
N ALA A 154 5.97 38.84 32.08
CA ALA A 154 4.84 38.11 31.52
C ALA A 154 5.06 37.80 30.02
N LEU A 155 5.52 38.77 29.24
CA LEU A 155 5.83 38.59 27.82
C LEU A 155 6.96 37.58 27.59
N ARG A 156 8.03 37.61 28.40
CA ARG A 156 9.11 36.60 28.32
C ARG A 156 8.60 35.20 28.60
N ASN A 157 7.71 35.04 29.58
CA ASN A 157 7.11 33.75 29.90
C ASN A 157 6.24 33.25 28.74
N ALA A 158 5.38 34.10 28.18
CA ALA A 158 4.56 33.78 27.02
C ALA A 158 5.43 33.37 25.81
N TRP A 159 6.49 34.12 25.52
CA TRP A 159 7.39 33.83 24.42
C TRP A 159 8.18 32.52 24.62
N THR A 160 8.57 32.22 25.86
CA THR A 160 9.18 30.93 26.20
C THR A 160 8.22 29.77 25.94
N GLN A 161 6.92 29.96 26.21
CA GLN A 161 5.92 28.95 25.90
C GLN A 161 5.75 28.76 24.38
N VAL A 162 5.66 29.85 23.61
CA VAL A 162 5.58 29.79 22.14
C VAL A 162 6.77 29.03 21.55
N ARG A 163 7.99 29.24 22.07
CA ARG A 163 9.16 28.47 21.64
C ARG A 163 9.05 26.97 21.94
N LYS A 164 8.55 26.60 23.11
CA LYS A 164 8.31 25.19 23.45
C LYS A 164 7.31 24.57 22.48
N ASP A 165 6.21 25.26 22.21
CA ASP A 165 5.19 24.80 21.28
C ASP A 165 5.75 24.67 19.85
N GLN A 166 6.62 25.59 19.42
CA GLN A 166 7.31 25.51 18.13
C GLN A 166 8.24 24.29 18.05
N THR A 167 9.00 23.99 19.12
CA THR A 167 9.86 22.79 19.15
C THR A 167 9.05 21.48 19.14
N ALA A 168 7.90 21.45 19.81
CA ALA A 168 6.98 20.33 19.75
C ALA A 168 6.42 20.15 18.33
N ALA A 169 5.96 21.22 17.69
CA ALA A 169 5.45 21.20 16.33
C ALA A 169 6.51 20.74 15.30
N GLN A 170 7.79 21.10 15.48
CA GLN A 170 8.88 20.59 14.65
C GLN A 170 9.10 19.08 14.82
N THR A 171 8.96 18.58 16.05
CA THR A 171 9.08 17.14 16.35
C THR A 171 7.93 16.38 15.68
N ASP A 172 6.71 16.90 15.78
CA ASP A 172 5.52 16.30 15.14
C ASP A 172 5.62 16.31 13.62
N ALA A 173 6.22 17.35 13.04
CA ALA A 173 6.49 17.43 11.60
C ALA A 173 7.44 16.33 11.13
N ALA A 174 8.52 16.08 11.89
CA ALA A 174 9.45 15.00 11.59
C ALA A 174 8.75 13.64 11.69
N ALA A 175 7.89 13.43 12.69
CA ALA A 175 7.07 12.23 12.81
C ALA A 175 6.10 12.06 11.63
N ALA A 176 5.45 13.14 11.19
CA ALA A 176 4.57 13.11 10.01
C ALA A 176 5.32 12.76 8.72
N GLN A 177 6.57 13.24 8.56
CA GLN A 177 7.42 12.87 7.43
C GLN A 177 7.80 11.38 7.46
N GLN A 178 8.13 10.84 8.64
CA GLN A 178 8.40 9.41 8.82
C GLN A 178 7.17 8.56 8.47
N ASP A 179 5.97 8.99 8.87
CA ASP A 179 4.73 8.29 8.55
C ASP A 179 4.47 8.23 7.03
N ARG A 180 4.74 9.33 6.29
CA ARG A 180 4.63 9.34 4.81
C ARG A 180 5.63 8.38 4.16
N LEU A 181 6.87 8.35 4.64
CA LEU A 181 7.87 7.41 4.15
C LEU A 181 7.45 5.96 4.42
N GLN A 182 6.87 5.68 5.58
CA GLN A 182 6.37 4.34 5.90
C GLN A 182 5.16 3.97 5.04
N ALA A 183 4.23 4.90 4.81
CA ALA A 183 3.11 4.70 3.91
C ALA A 183 3.58 4.37 2.48
N GLN A 184 4.61 5.07 1.98
CA GLN A 184 5.22 4.77 0.69
C GLN A 184 5.80 3.36 0.62
N ARG A 185 6.52 2.92 1.66
CA ARG A 185 7.06 1.55 1.75
C ARG A 185 5.96 0.50 1.75
N ASP A 186 4.88 0.74 2.49
CA ASP A 186 3.75 -0.17 2.56
C ASP A 186 3.06 -0.31 1.19
N ARG A 187 2.91 0.77 0.43
CA ARG A 187 2.40 0.75 -0.96
C ARG A 187 3.34 -0.02 -1.91
N GLN A 188 4.65 0.13 -1.77
CA GLN A 188 5.63 -0.64 -2.55
C GLN A 188 5.52 -2.14 -2.22
N ALA A 189 5.42 -2.49 -0.94
CA ALA A 189 5.25 -3.86 -0.50
C ALA A 189 3.92 -4.47 -1.01
N SER A 190 2.83 -3.70 -0.98
CA SER A 190 1.55 -4.07 -1.59
C SER A 190 1.67 -4.33 -3.10
N ALA A 191 2.41 -3.49 -3.83
CA ALA A 191 2.65 -3.70 -5.27
C ALA A 191 3.42 -5.00 -5.55
N TYR A 192 4.42 -5.34 -4.71
CA TYR A 192 5.13 -6.61 -4.80
C TYR A 192 4.20 -7.80 -4.51
N ASP A 193 3.36 -7.72 -3.48
CA ASP A 193 2.40 -8.78 -3.15
C ASP A 193 1.44 -9.06 -4.32
N ARG A 194 0.90 -8.01 -4.96
CA ARG A 194 0.02 -8.16 -6.13
C ARG A 194 0.74 -8.79 -7.32
N THR A 195 1.99 -8.42 -7.56
CA THR A 195 2.82 -9.03 -8.62
C THR A 195 3.04 -10.51 -8.34
N ALA A 196 3.35 -10.85 -7.09
CA ALA A 196 3.53 -12.23 -6.66
C ALA A 196 2.22 -13.04 -6.73
N ALA A 197 1.08 -12.43 -6.38
CA ALA A 197 -0.24 -13.04 -6.54
C ALA A 197 -0.56 -13.31 -8.03
N GLN A 198 -0.20 -12.39 -8.92
CA GLN A 198 -0.35 -12.60 -10.36
C GLN A 198 0.49 -13.78 -10.86
N THR A 199 1.74 -13.89 -10.42
CA THR A 199 2.61 -15.03 -10.74
C THR A 199 2.03 -16.35 -10.24
N ASP A 200 1.47 -16.38 -9.03
CA ASP A 200 0.82 -17.58 -8.49
C ASP A 200 -0.37 -18.00 -9.35
N ARG A 201 -1.23 -17.06 -9.78
CA ARG A 201 -2.38 -17.35 -10.65
C ARG A 201 -1.93 -17.87 -12.02
N GLN A 202 -0.87 -17.31 -12.60
CA GLN A 202 -0.30 -17.80 -13.87
C GLN A 202 0.22 -19.24 -13.71
N ALA A 203 0.90 -19.53 -12.61
CA ALA A 203 1.38 -20.88 -12.33
C ALA A 203 0.21 -21.85 -12.05
N ALA A 204 -0.84 -21.43 -11.34
CA ALA A 204 -2.06 -22.20 -11.15
C ALA A 204 -2.76 -22.51 -12.49
N GLN A 205 -2.76 -21.56 -13.42
CA GLN A 205 -3.26 -21.77 -14.77
C GLN A 205 -2.43 -22.81 -15.52
N ALA A 206 -1.10 -22.72 -15.47
CA ALA A 206 -0.22 -23.72 -16.09
C ALA A 206 -0.43 -25.12 -15.49
N ASP A 207 -0.61 -25.23 -14.17
CA ASP A 207 -0.89 -26.49 -13.48
C ASP A 207 -2.23 -27.10 -13.96
N ARG A 208 -3.26 -26.27 -14.18
CA ARG A 208 -4.54 -26.71 -14.76
C ARG A 208 -4.39 -27.17 -16.21
N GLU A 209 -3.68 -26.42 -17.04
CA GLU A 209 -3.42 -26.78 -18.44
C GLU A 209 -2.65 -28.10 -18.56
N GLN A 210 -1.64 -28.29 -17.71
CA GLN A 210 -0.90 -29.54 -17.61
C GLN A 210 -1.80 -30.70 -17.19
N ALA A 211 -2.67 -30.52 -16.19
CA ALA A 211 -3.62 -31.54 -15.78
C ALA A 211 -4.58 -31.95 -16.92
N ILE A 212 -5.00 -30.99 -17.76
CA ILE A 212 -5.81 -31.27 -18.95
C ILE A 212 -5.02 -32.12 -19.94
N VAL A 213 -3.78 -31.74 -20.27
CA VAL A 213 -2.92 -32.50 -21.20
C VAL A 213 -2.69 -33.93 -20.69
N GLU A 214 -2.38 -34.10 -19.40
CA GLU A 214 -2.19 -35.41 -18.79
C GLU A 214 -3.46 -36.26 -18.83
N SER A 215 -4.63 -35.65 -18.61
CA SER A 215 -5.91 -36.35 -18.71
C SER A 215 -6.19 -36.85 -20.14
N GLN A 216 -5.86 -36.04 -21.16
CA GLN A 216 -5.99 -36.41 -22.57
C GLN A 216 -4.99 -37.49 -22.99
N GLN A 217 -3.78 -37.49 -22.43
CA GLN A 217 -2.78 -38.53 -22.67
C GLN A 217 -3.14 -39.86 -22.01
N ARG A 218 -3.71 -39.82 -20.78
CA ARG A 218 -4.15 -41.03 -20.06
C ARG A 218 -5.36 -41.68 -20.71
N TRP A 219 -6.25 -40.89 -21.30
CA TRP A 219 -7.42 -41.37 -22.04
C TRP A 219 -7.36 -40.88 -23.48
N PRO A 220 -6.58 -41.55 -24.35
CA PRO A 220 -6.61 -41.25 -25.77
C PRO A 220 -8.07 -41.30 -26.27
N PRO A 221 -8.51 -40.36 -27.12
CA PRO A 221 -9.89 -40.29 -27.59
C PRO A 221 -10.35 -41.49 -28.44
N TRP A 222 -9.51 -42.53 -28.58
CA TRP A 222 -9.69 -43.68 -29.46
C TRP A 222 -10.02 -44.98 -28.71
N HIS A 223 -10.09 -44.97 -27.39
CA HIS A 223 -10.70 -46.10 -26.68
C HIS A 223 -12.22 -46.02 -26.87
N ASP A 224 -12.66 -46.47 -28.05
CA ASP A 224 -13.97 -47.07 -28.31
C ASP A 224 -14.09 -48.36 -27.47
N GLU A 225 -13.93 -48.25 -26.16
CA GLU A 225 -14.61 -49.19 -25.27
C GLU A 225 -16.07 -48.78 -25.34
N THR A 226 -16.82 -49.40 -26.25
CA THR A 226 -18.28 -49.42 -26.21
C THR A 226 -18.71 -49.78 -24.79
N PRO A 227 -19.11 -48.83 -23.93
CA PRO A 227 -19.50 -49.16 -22.59
C PRO A 227 -20.85 -49.84 -22.72
N GLN A 228 -20.90 -51.11 -22.35
CA GLN A 228 -22.14 -51.84 -22.15
C GLN A 228 -22.87 -51.40 -20.87
N ASP A 229 -22.55 -50.20 -20.37
CA ASP A 229 -23.24 -49.52 -19.28
C ASP A 229 -24.33 -48.64 -19.88
N ASP A 230 -25.57 -49.05 -19.62
CA ASP A 230 -26.86 -48.52 -20.03
C ASP A 230 -27.16 -47.11 -19.44
N LEU A 231 -26.13 -46.28 -19.27
CA LEU A 231 -26.29 -44.85 -18.99
C LEU A 231 -26.64 -44.18 -20.31
N THR A 232 -27.95 -44.10 -20.53
CA THR A 232 -28.55 -43.46 -21.71
C THR A 232 -27.87 -42.13 -22.01
N ILE A 233 -27.61 -41.85 -23.29
CA ILE A 233 -27.00 -40.61 -23.80
C ILE A 233 -27.65 -39.35 -23.19
N GLY A 234 -28.93 -39.45 -22.77
CA GLY A 234 -29.64 -38.43 -22.01
C GLY A 234 -28.91 -37.97 -20.74
N ASP A 235 -28.39 -38.87 -19.92
CA ASP A 235 -27.78 -38.51 -18.62
C ASP A 235 -26.48 -37.72 -18.75
N ARG A 236 -25.64 -38.07 -19.75
CA ARG A 236 -24.42 -37.30 -20.02
C ARG A 236 -24.74 -35.91 -20.54
N THR A 237 -25.70 -35.79 -21.46
CA THR A 237 -26.11 -34.47 -21.96
C THR A 237 -26.73 -33.63 -20.84
N GLY A 238 -27.53 -34.24 -19.96
CA GLY A 238 -28.14 -33.61 -18.79
C GLY A 238 -27.10 -32.97 -17.86
N ARG A 239 -26.10 -33.74 -17.42
CA ARG A 239 -25.03 -33.22 -16.53
C ARG A 239 -24.24 -32.09 -17.18
N LEU A 240 -23.99 -32.17 -18.49
CA LEU A 240 -23.25 -31.13 -19.20
C LEU A 240 -24.08 -29.84 -19.34
N THR A 241 -25.39 -29.95 -19.62
CA THR A 241 -26.30 -28.80 -19.59
C THR A 241 -26.47 -28.20 -18.20
N GLU A 242 -26.46 -29.01 -17.15
CA GLU A 242 -26.53 -28.55 -15.76
C GLU A 242 -25.25 -27.78 -15.39
N ALA A 243 -24.08 -28.33 -15.68
CA ALA A 243 -22.79 -27.69 -15.45
C ALA A 243 -22.66 -26.35 -16.21
N VAL A 244 -23.10 -26.28 -17.47
CA VAL A 244 -23.12 -25.03 -18.25
C VAL A 244 -24.10 -24.02 -17.66
N SER A 245 -25.24 -24.48 -17.14
CA SER A 245 -26.24 -23.62 -16.50
C SER A 245 -25.73 -23.03 -15.19
N ASP A 246 -25.04 -23.84 -14.38
CA ASP A 246 -24.41 -23.38 -13.14
C ASP A 246 -23.26 -22.41 -13.39
N MET A 247 -22.42 -22.68 -14.39
CA MET A 247 -21.36 -21.77 -14.79
C MET A 247 -21.91 -20.41 -15.27
N ARG A 248 -23.02 -20.42 -16.04
CA ARG A 248 -23.73 -19.20 -16.43
C ARG A 248 -24.35 -18.47 -15.23
N ARG A 249 -24.87 -19.20 -14.24
CA ARG A 249 -25.42 -18.62 -13.01
C ARG A 249 -24.31 -17.91 -12.22
N GLN A 250 -23.18 -18.59 -11.99
CA GLN A 250 -22.01 -18.01 -11.32
C GLN A 250 -21.50 -16.77 -12.04
N ALA A 251 -21.39 -16.79 -13.37
CA ALA A 251 -20.96 -15.63 -14.15
C ALA A 251 -21.92 -14.43 -13.98
N ARG A 252 -23.24 -14.66 -14.00
CA ARG A 252 -24.23 -13.59 -13.76
C ARG A 252 -24.16 -13.03 -12.35
N ASP A 253 -23.95 -13.88 -11.35
CA ASP A 253 -23.86 -13.43 -9.96
C ASP A 253 -22.56 -12.64 -9.70
N ALA A 254 -21.45 -13.01 -10.36
CA ALA A 254 -20.21 -12.23 -10.35
C ALA A 254 -20.40 -10.85 -10.98
N VAL A 255 -21.07 -10.76 -12.14
CA VAL A 255 -21.38 -9.47 -12.80
C VAL A 255 -22.26 -8.59 -11.90
N ARG A 256 -23.33 -9.14 -11.31
CA ARG A 256 -24.18 -8.41 -10.35
C ARG A 256 -23.40 -7.95 -9.12
N GLY A 257 -22.44 -8.75 -8.66
CA GLY A 257 -21.52 -8.37 -7.58
C GLY A 257 -20.69 -7.15 -7.95
N ALA A 258 -20.10 -7.15 -9.15
CA ALA A 258 -19.32 -6.03 -9.67
C ALA A 258 -20.17 -4.77 -9.88
N GLU A 259 -21.40 -4.90 -10.39
CA GLU A 259 -22.34 -3.77 -10.54
C GLU A 259 -22.72 -3.15 -9.20
N ARG A 260 -22.98 -3.95 -8.16
CA ARG A 260 -23.22 -3.46 -6.79
C ARG A 260 -22.01 -2.71 -6.24
N ALA A 261 -20.82 -3.29 -6.37
CA ALA A 261 -19.59 -2.64 -5.93
C ALA A 261 -19.34 -1.30 -6.66
N HIS A 262 -19.63 -1.23 -7.97
CA HIS A 262 -19.55 0.01 -8.73
C HIS A 262 -20.57 1.06 -8.25
N HIS A 263 -21.82 0.65 -8.01
CA HIS A 263 -22.85 1.54 -7.46
C HIS A 263 -22.47 2.09 -6.08
N ASP A 264 -21.93 1.25 -5.19
CA ASP A 264 -21.48 1.65 -3.87
C ASP A 264 -20.31 2.64 -3.94
N ALA A 265 -19.36 2.41 -4.86
CA ALA A 265 -18.25 3.34 -5.10
C ALA A 265 -18.74 4.71 -5.61
N VAL A 266 -19.68 4.73 -6.57
CA VAL A 266 -20.29 5.98 -7.07
C VAL A 266 -21.08 6.69 -5.97
N ALA A 267 -21.81 5.96 -5.13
CA ALA A 267 -22.54 6.54 -4.00
C ALA A 267 -21.62 7.10 -2.91
N ALA A 268 -20.48 6.44 -2.65
CA ALA A 268 -19.45 6.95 -1.76
C ALA A 268 -18.82 8.24 -2.31
N HIS A 269 -18.51 8.28 -3.61
CA HIS A 269 -17.97 9.47 -4.26
C HIS A 269 -18.92 10.68 -4.16
N ARG A 270 -20.21 10.50 -4.46
CA ARG A 270 -21.23 11.57 -4.31
C ARG A 270 -21.35 12.07 -2.88
N ARG A 271 -21.23 11.19 -1.87
CA ARG A 271 -21.22 11.58 -0.46
C ARG A 271 -20.00 12.43 -0.12
N ALA A 272 -18.83 12.07 -0.63
CA ALA A 272 -17.61 12.86 -0.44
C ALA A 272 -17.74 14.26 -1.08
N GLU A 273 -18.29 14.36 -2.29
CA GLU A 273 -18.57 15.65 -2.95
C GLU A 273 -19.55 16.52 -2.16
N GLN A 274 -20.62 15.91 -1.60
CA GLN A 274 -21.58 16.64 -0.76
C GLN A 274 -20.94 17.18 0.53
N ILE A 275 -20.07 16.39 1.17
CA ILE A 275 -19.32 16.84 2.35
C ILE A 275 -18.39 17.99 1.98
N SER A 276 -17.64 17.87 0.88
CA SER A 276 -16.75 18.93 0.38
C SER A 276 -17.52 20.23 0.11
N ARG A 277 -18.68 20.14 -0.57
CA ARG A 277 -19.54 21.31 -0.82
C ARG A 277 -20.02 21.96 0.48
N ARG A 278 -20.47 21.18 1.47
CA ARG A 278 -20.89 21.70 2.78
C ARG A 278 -19.74 22.40 3.52
N LEU A 279 -18.53 21.85 3.44
CA LEU A 279 -17.34 22.48 4.04
C LEU A 279 -17.04 23.83 3.38
N SER A 280 -17.11 23.91 2.04
CA SER A 280 -16.94 25.18 1.32
C SER A 280 -18.04 26.21 1.66
N GLU A 281 -19.30 25.78 1.80
CA GLU A 281 -20.38 26.68 2.23
C GLU A 281 -20.18 27.20 3.66
N LEU A 282 -19.69 26.36 4.57
CA LEU A 282 -19.37 26.77 5.95
C LEU A 282 -18.18 27.75 5.99
N GLN A 283 -17.17 27.54 5.14
CA GLN A 283 -16.05 28.48 5.00
C GLN A 283 -16.53 29.85 4.48
N ALA A 284 -17.33 29.87 3.41
CA ALA A 284 -17.89 31.11 2.86
C ALA A 284 -18.77 31.86 3.86
N ARG A 285 -19.58 31.13 4.66
CA ARG A 285 -20.36 31.75 5.76
C ARG A 285 -19.47 32.37 6.82
N ARG A 286 -18.39 31.69 7.21
CA ARG A 286 -17.44 32.20 8.20
C ARG A 286 -16.74 33.47 7.71
N GLU A 287 -16.36 33.53 6.44
CA GLU A 287 -15.77 34.71 5.81
C GLU A 287 -16.77 35.88 5.75
N SER A 288 -18.03 35.60 5.39
CA SER A 288 -19.09 36.62 5.38
C SER A 288 -19.40 37.19 6.77
N THR A 289 -19.37 36.36 7.82
CA THR A 289 -19.56 36.85 9.21
C THR A 289 -18.37 37.64 9.70
N ALA A 290 -17.14 37.28 9.31
CA ALA A 290 -15.94 38.02 9.70
C ALA A 290 -15.86 39.40 9.05
N GLY A 291 -16.33 39.56 7.80
CA GLY A 291 -16.35 40.86 7.12
C GLY A 291 -17.50 41.81 7.52
N GLY A 292 -18.54 41.31 8.19
CA GLY A 292 -19.70 42.11 8.61
C GLY A 292 -19.42 43.02 9.82
N ASP A 293 -18.54 42.59 10.73
CA ASP A 293 -18.22 43.36 11.94
C ASP A 293 -17.31 44.58 11.67
N GLU A 294 -16.58 44.60 10.54
CA GLU A 294 -15.76 45.76 10.15
C GLU A 294 -16.60 46.93 9.60
N GLN A 295 -17.83 46.71 9.14
CA GLN A 295 -18.70 47.80 8.65
C GLN A 295 -19.61 48.41 9.72
N ALA A 296 -19.78 47.76 10.89
CA ALA A 296 -20.63 48.28 11.96
C ALA A 296 -19.91 49.26 12.92
N THR A 297 -18.61 49.48 12.74
CA THR A 297 -17.77 50.32 13.63
C THR A 297 -17.22 51.58 12.96
N SER A 298 -17.66 51.89 11.72
CA SER A 298 -17.44 53.20 11.06
C SER A 298 -18.76 53.98 10.97
#